data_AF-E0STJ4-F1
#
_entry.id   AF-E0STJ4-F1
#
_cell.length_a   1.000
_cell.length_b   1.000
_cell.length_c   1.000
_cell.angle_alpha   90.00
_cell.angle_beta   90.00
_cell.angle_gamma   90.00
#
_symmetry.space_group_name_H-M   'P 1'
#
loop_
_entity.id
_entity.type
_entity.pdbx_description
1 polymer ?
#
loop_
_entity_poly.entity_id
_entity_poly.type
_entity_poly.pdbx_seq_one_letter_code
_entity_poly.pdbx_strand_id
1 'polypeptide(L)'
;MLVLSIDVKDLKRFIEYMRSNSFNVVEDVHSVLEDSSELLVMYVFDERNSLSAIFLIHYIDSHYASIVDLPQEADDMVLLRSLLDANRSGDFWRAPVEPILAVIFNENILRVINRYSDEYHPKSIKYVNTYLSISKNANLLKSLIDSFISMAKDISRSRKIDSYG
;
A
#
# COMPACT_ATOMS: atom_id res chain seq x y z
N MET A 1 9.69 0.86 19.18
CA MET A 1 8.55 0.70 18.27
C MET A 1 7.83 2.03 18.20
N LEU A 2 7.66 2.56 16.99
CA LEU A 2 7.03 3.86 16.73
C LEU A 2 5.93 3.65 15.69
N VAL A 3 4.78 4.30 15.86
CA VAL A 3 3.67 4.23 14.89
C VAL A 3 3.57 5.60 14.21
N LEU A 4 3.51 5.60 12.88
CA LEU A 4 3.49 6.81 12.06
C LEU A 4 2.43 6.71 10.97
N SER A 5 2.00 7.88 10.53
CA SER A 5 1.26 8.08 9.29
C SER A 5 2.20 8.78 8.30
N ILE A 6 2.30 8.27 7.08
CA ILE A 6 3.24 8.74 6.06
C ILE A 6 2.45 9.10 4.81
N ASP A 7 2.71 10.27 4.25
CA ASP A 7 2.12 10.67 2.97
C ASP A 7 2.94 10.05 1.83
N VAL A 8 2.30 9.19 1.04
CA VAL A 8 2.87 8.53 -0.13
C VAL A 8 1.85 8.63 -1.25
N LYS A 9 2.26 9.17 -2.40
CA LYS A 9 1.36 9.39 -3.54
C LYS A 9 1.53 8.36 -4.65
N ASP A 10 2.72 7.78 -4.77
CA ASP A 10 3.06 6.72 -5.72
C ASP A 10 3.67 5.53 -4.98
N LEU A 11 2.86 4.50 -4.75
CA LEU A 11 3.26 3.33 -3.97
C LEU A 11 4.37 2.54 -4.68
N LYS A 12 4.37 2.51 -6.02
CA LYS A 12 5.39 1.80 -6.79
C LYS A 12 6.76 2.46 -6.59
N ARG A 13 6.81 3.80 -6.72
CA ARG A 13 8.03 4.57 -6.45
C ARG A 13 8.48 4.44 -5.01
N PHE A 14 7.56 4.40 -4.05
CA PHE A 14 7.92 4.19 -2.65
C PHE A 14 8.59 2.84 -2.43
N ILE A 15 8.02 1.76 -2.97
CA ILE A 15 8.61 0.42 -2.89
C ILE A 15 10.00 0.37 -3.55
N GLU A 16 10.13 0.95 -4.74
CA GLU A 16 11.41 1.04 -5.47
C GLU A 16 12.45 1.84 -4.68
N TYR A 17 12.04 2.96 -4.08
CA TYR A 17 12.90 3.77 -3.23
C TYR A 17 13.41 2.99 -2.02
N MET A 18 12.55 2.25 -1.35
CA MET A 18 12.94 1.40 -0.21
C MET A 18 13.95 0.33 -0.64
N ARG A 19 13.70 -0.35 -1.77
CA ARG A 19 14.64 -1.33 -2.35
C ARG A 19 15.99 -0.72 -2.70
N SER A 20 16.00 0.50 -3.26
CA SER A 20 17.23 1.22 -3.60
C SER A 20 18.06 1.62 -2.37
N ASN A 21 17.44 1.67 -1.18
CA ASN A 21 18.10 1.92 0.10
C ASN A 21 18.42 0.61 0.86
N SER A 22 18.65 -0.48 0.14
CA SER A 22 19.07 -1.78 0.68
C SER A 22 18.07 -2.46 1.61
N PHE A 23 16.78 -2.10 1.52
CA PHE A 23 15.74 -2.84 2.22
C PHE A 23 15.13 -3.93 1.34
N ASN A 24 14.87 -5.09 1.93
CA ASN A 24 14.05 -6.11 1.31
C ASN A 24 12.57 -5.84 1.62
N VAL A 25 11.77 -5.66 0.58
CA VAL A 25 10.35 -5.31 0.68
C VAL A 25 9.51 -6.49 0.21
N VAL A 26 8.67 -7.00 1.10
CA VAL A 26 7.75 -8.13 0.87
C VAL A 26 6.31 -7.63 0.98
N GLU A 27 5.56 -7.77 -0.11
CA GLU A 27 4.12 -7.56 -0.15
C GLU A 27 3.45 -8.89 0.22
N ASP A 28 2.54 -8.87 1.19
CA ASP A 28 1.91 -10.09 1.72
C ASP A 28 0.40 -10.06 1.54
N VAL A 29 -0.36 -9.68 2.58
CA VAL A 29 -1.82 -9.64 2.52
C VAL A 29 -2.25 -8.59 1.52
N HIS A 30 -2.99 -9.03 0.50
CA HIS A 30 -3.59 -8.20 -0.52
C HIS A 30 -5.08 -8.51 -0.62
N SER A 31 -5.93 -7.52 -0.33
CA SER A 31 -7.39 -7.67 -0.37
C SER A 31 -8.01 -6.58 -1.23
N VAL A 32 -8.87 -6.97 -2.18
CA VAL A 32 -9.74 -6.04 -2.92
C VAL A 32 -11.03 -5.84 -2.12
N LEU A 33 -11.41 -4.58 -1.93
CA LEU A 33 -12.60 -4.16 -1.18
C LEU A 33 -13.82 -4.02 -2.11
N GLU A 34 -15.01 -3.89 -1.53
CA GLU A 34 -16.27 -3.78 -2.29
C GLU A 34 -16.32 -2.54 -3.20
N ASP A 35 -15.63 -1.46 -2.81
CA ASP A 35 -15.49 -0.24 -3.61
C ASP A 35 -14.31 -0.30 -4.60
N SER A 36 -13.76 -1.49 -4.83
CA SER A 36 -12.64 -1.77 -5.75
C SER A 36 -11.32 -1.10 -5.38
N SER A 37 -11.20 -0.52 -4.18
CA SER A 37 -9.89 -0.18 -3.62
C SER A 37 -9.24 -1.42 -3.00
N GLU A 38 -7.97 -1.30 -2.64
CA GLU A 38 -7.14 -2.40 -2.19
C GLU A 38 -6.48 -2.09 -0.86
N LEU A 39 -6.35 -3.12 -0.03
CA LEU A 39 -5.62 -3.09 1.23
C LEU A 39 -4.39 -4.00 1.12
N LEU A 40 -3.22 -3.44 1.39
CA LEU A 40 -1.94 -4.13 1.38
C LEU A 40 -1.27 -4.07 2.76
N VAL A 41 -0.78 -5.22 3.22
CA VAL A 41 0.24 -5.31 4.28
C VAL A 41 1.61 -5.52 3.64
N MET A 42 2.55 -4.65 3.97
CA MET A 42 3.91 -4.70 3.44
C MET A 42 4.93 -4.80 4.57
N TYR A 43 5.82 -5.78 4.48
CA TYR A 43 6.91 -6.01 5.42
C TYR A 43 8.22 -5.51 4.83
N VAL A 44 9.01 -4.83 5.66
CA VAL A 44 10.33 -4.32 5.26
C VAL A 44 11.40 -4.85 6.19
N PHE A 45 12.39 -5.51 5.60
CA PHE A 45 13.53 -6.11 6.29
C PHE A 45 14.82 -5.38 5.93
N ASP A 46 15.74 -5.26 6.89
CA ASP A 46 17.09 -4.77 6.61
C ASP A 46 17.99 -5.86 5.97
N GLU A 47 19.22 -5.47 5.64
CA GLU A 47 20.26 -6.35 5.08
C GLU A 47 20.59 -7.58 5.96
N ARG A 48 20.26 -7.52 7.26
CA ARG A 48 20.44 -8.63 8.22
C ARG A 48 19.16 -9.46 8.37
N ASN A 49 18.21 -9.28 7.47
CA ASN A 49 16.89 -9.92 7.48
C ASN A 49 16.07 -9.63 8.75
N SER A 50 16.37 -8.53 9.45
CA SER A 50 15.64 -8.09 10.64
C SER A 50 14.48 -7.19 10.24
N LEU A 51 13.31 -7.43 10.83
CA LEU A 51 12.10 -6.65 10.54
C LEU A 51 12.31 -5.19 10.96
N SER A 52 12.32 -4.31 9.98
CA SER A 52 12.54 -2.87 10.16
C SER A 52 11.23 -2.10 10.23
N ALA A 53 10.22 -2.49 9.44
CA ALA A 53 8.87 -1.93 9.52
C ALA A 53 7.79 -2.86 8.98
N ILE A 54 6.56 -2.58 9.38
CA ILE A 54 5.34 -3.11 8.76
C ILE A 54 4.51 -1.91 8.32
N PHE A 55 3.98 -1.94 7.11
CA PHE A 55 3.07 -0.92 6.57
C PHE A 55 1.69 -1.52 6.32
N LEU A 56 0.66 -0.71 6.56
CA LEU A 56 -0.71 -0.96 6.14
C LEU A 56 -1.12 0.17 5.19
N ILE A 57 -1.53 -0.21 3.99
CA ILE A 57 -1.68 0.72 2.87
C ILE A 57 -3.05 0.49 2.26
N HIS A 58 -3.84 1.55 2.13
CA HIS A 58 -5.11 1.56 1.42
C HIS A 58 -4.94 2.40 0.15
N TYR A 59 -5.19 1.80 -1.01
CA TYR A 59 -4.87 2.41 -2.28
C TYR A 59 -5.85 2.00 -3.38
N ILE A 60 -5.81 2.74 -4.49
CA ILE A 60 -6.42 2.35 -5.75
C ILE A 60 -5.33 2.21 -6.81
N ASP A 61 -5.63 1.51 -7.89
CA ASP A 61 -4.67 1.25 -8.95
C ASP A 61 -5.27 1.39 -10.35
N SER A 62 -4.53 0.93 -11.36
CA SER A 62 -5.00 0.95 -12.74
C SER A 62 -6.22 0.05 -13.00
N HIS A 63 -6.46 -0.97 -12.17
CA HIS A 63 -7.68 -1.78 -12.26
C HIS A 63 -8.90 -0.97 -11.79
N TYR A 64 -8.79 -0.23 -10.68
CA TYR A 64 -9.85 0.67 -10.23
C TYR A 64 -10.28 1.64 -11.35
N ALA A 65 -9.31 2.27 -12.02
CA ALA A 65 -9.60 3.14 -13.16
C ALA A 65 -10.34 2.43 -14.30
N SER A 66 -9.92 1.20 -14.59
CA SER A 66 -10.51 0.36 -15.64
C SER A 66 -11.93 -0.08 -15.32
N ILE A 67 -12.33 -0.07 -14.05
CA ILE A 67 -13.71 -0.32 -13.59
C ILE A 67 -14.52 0.97 -13.66
N VAL A 68 -13.98 2.09 -13.15
CA VAL A 68 -14.68 3.38 -13.09
C VAL A 68 -15.03 3.94 -14.46
N ASP A 69 -14.19 3.70 -15.47
CA ASP A 69 -14.44 4.19 -16.82
C ASP A 69 -15.39 3.28 -17.64
N LEU A 70 -15.84 2.14 -17.10
CA LEU A 70 -16.81 1.29 -17.78
C LEU A 70 -18.22 1.87 -17.72
N PRO A 71 -19.04 1.67 -18.77
CA PRO A 71 -20.47 1.89 -18.71
C PRO A 71 -21.09 1.06 -17.58
N GLN A 72 -22.15 1.57 -16.93
CA GLN A 72 -22.83 0.83 -15.85
C GLN A 72 -23.42 -0.50 -16.33
N GLU A 73 -23.74 -0.59 -17.62
CA GLU A 73 -24.31 -1.76 -18.26
C GLU A 73 -23.27 -2.66 -18.94
N ALA A 74 -21.97 -2.46 -18.66
CA ALA A 74 -20.92 -3.31 -19.20
C ALA A 74 -21.10 -4.76 -18.74
N ASP A 75 -20.97 -5.70 -19.68
CA ASP A 75 -20.99 -7.13 -19.36
C ASP A 75 -19.66 -7.60 -18.77
N ASP A 76 -19.68 -8.80 -18.17
CA ASP A 76 -18.51 -9.42 -17.53
C ASP A 76 -17.33 -9.58 -18.50
N MET A 77 -17.57 -9.82 -19.79
CA MET A 77 -16.51 -10.00 -20.78
C MET A 77 -15.80 -8.68 -21.08
N VAL A 78 -16.54 -7.58 -21.12
CA VAL A 78 -15.99 -6.22 -21.26
C VAL A 78 -15.19 -5.87 -20.01
N LEU A 79 -15.71 -6.15 -18.82
CA LEU A 79 -14.99 -5.95 -17.56
C LEU A 79 -13.66 -6.71 -17.52
N LEU A 80 -13.69 -8.02 -17.78
CA LEU A 80 -12.49 -8.87 -17.77
C LEU A 80 -11.43 -8.39 -18.77
N ARG A 81 -11.84 -7.96 -19.97
CA ARG A 81 -10.93 -7.39 -20.96
C ARG A 81 -10.29 -6.10 -20.47
N SER A 82 -11.09 -5.19 -19.92
CA SER A 82 -10.61 -3.92 -19.37
C SER A 82 -9.53 -4.14 -18.30
N LEU A 83 -9.76 -5.08 -17.38
CA LEU A 83 -8.81 -5.46 -16.33
C LEU A 83 -7.51 -6.06 -16.90
N LEU A 84 -7.62 -6.95 -17.89
CA LEU A 84 -6.45 -7.56 -18.54
C LEU A 84 -5.61 -6.54 -19.31
N ASP A 85 -6.25 -5.57 -19.95
CA ASP A 85 -5.58 -4.52 -20.70
C ASP A 85 -4.85 -3.54 -19.76
N ALA A 86 -5.45 -3.23 -18.59
CA ALA A 86 -4.81 -2.44 -17.54
C ALA A 86 -3.45 -3.04 -17.14
N ASN A 87 -3.43 -4.37 -16.89
CA ASN A 87 -2.24 -5.11 -16.51
C ASN A 87 -1.17 -5.14 -17.62
N ARG A 88 -1.59 -5.13 -18.89
CA ARG A 88 -0.68 -5.21 -20.06
C ARG A 88 -0.16 -3.86 -20.55
N SER A 89 -0.80 -2.77 -20.15
CA SER A 89 -0.52 -1.42 -20.66
C SER A 89 0.90 -0.91 -20.37
N GLY A 90 1.64 -1.56 -19.48
CA GLY A 90 3.00 -1.15 -19.06
C GLY A 90 3.03 0.11 -18.19
N ASP A 91 1.89 0.76 -18.01
CA ASP A 91 1.71 2.01 -17.27
C ASP A 91 0.88 1.79 -15.99
N PHE A 92 1.20 0.70 -15.31
CA PHE A 92 0.52 0.29 -14.08
C PHE A 92 0.96 1.19 -12.91
N TRP A 93 0.00 1.90 -12.34
CA TRP A 93 0.16 2.79 -11.18
C TRP A 93 -0.66 2.31 -9.99
N ARG A 94 -0.18 2.61 -8.77
CA ARG A 94 -0.84 2.37 -7.49
C ARG A 94 -0.73 3.63 -6.64
N ALA A 95 -1.87 4.17 -6.23
CA ALA A 95 -1.96 5.46 -5.55
C ALA A 95 -2.70 5.29 -4.21
N PRO A 96 -2.01 5.47 -3.07
CA PRO A 96 -2.66 5.53 -1.77
C PRO A 96 -3.77 6.59 -1.73
N VAL A 97 -4.90 6.23 -1.12
CA VAL A 97 -6.08 7.11 -1.00
C VAL A 97 -6.20 7.73 0.39
N GLU A 98 -5.32 7.35 1.30
CA GLU A 98 -5.13 7.99 2.60
C GLU A 98 -3.67 7.78 3.02
N PRO A 99 -3.14 8.61 3.95
CA PRO A 99 -1.79 8.42 4.46
C PRO A 99 -1.55 7.00 4.99
N ILE A 100 -0.46 6.37 4.55
CA ILE A 100 -0.17 4.97 4.90
C ILE A 100 0.21 4.86 6.38
N LEU A 101 -0.17 3.77 7.04
CA LEU A 101 0.22 3.50 8.43
C LEU A 101 1.50 2.68 8.46
N ALA A 102 2.42 3.02 9.35
CA ALA A 102 3.67 2.29 9.54
C ALA A 102 3.95 2.02 11.02
N VAL A 103 4.35 0.79 11.32
CA VAL A 103 4.98 0.42 12.59
C VAL A 103 6.46 0.24 12.35
N ILE A 104 7.27 1.13 12.94
CA ILE A 104 8.71 1.18 12.79
C ILE A 104 9.39 0.50 13.98
N PHE A 105 10.29 -0.44 13.67
CA PHE A 105 11.09 -1.19 14.63
C PHE A 105 12.57 -0.75 14.66
N ASN A 106 13.05 -0.09 13.61
CA ASN A 106 14.44 0.32 13.43
C ASN A 106 14.54 1.82 13.09
N GLU A 107 15.52 2.56 13.63
CA GLU A 107 15.70 3.99 13.31
C GLU A 107 16.27 4.24 11.91
N ASN A 108 16.97 3.27 11.32
CA ASN A 108 17.55 3.39 9.98
C ASN A 108 16.47 3.60 8.93
N ILE A 109 15.39 2.81 9.00
CA ILE A 109 14.28 2.95 8.05
C ILE A 109 13.53 4.28 8.23
N LEU A 110 13.42 4.78 9.48
CA LEU A 110 12.81 6.09 9.74
C LEU A 110 13.55 7.22 9.02
N ARG A 111 14.89 7.19 9.02
CA ARG A 111 15.71 8.18 8.32
C ARG A 111 15.54 8.14 6.80
N VAL A 112 15.31 6.95 6.25
CA VAL A 112 15.04 6.77 4.82
C VAL A 112 13.65 7.28 4.47
N ILE A 113 12.62 6.89 5.23
CA ILE A 113 11.24 7.37 5.06
C ILE A 113 11.17 8.90 5.12
N ASN A 114 11.81 9.54 6.10
CA ASN A 114 11.76 10.99 6.28
C ASN A 114 12.39 11.79 5.13
N ARG A 115 13.15 11.14 4.24
CA ARG A 115 13.75 11.76 3.05
C ARG A 115 12.95 11.48 1.78
N TYR A 116 11.94 10.62 1.86
CA TYR A 116 11.10 10.30 0.73
C TYR A 116 10.09 11.42 0.46
N SER A 117 9.92 11.74 -0.82
CA SER A 117 8.88 12.63 -1.30
C SER A 117 8.57 12.25 -2.74
N ASP A 118 7.29 12.25 -3.07
CA ASP A 118 6.80 11.95 -4.40
C ASP A 118 5.60 12.83 -4.79
N GLU A 119 5.18 12.64 -6.03
CA GLU A 119 3.97 13.20 -6.61
C GLU A 119 3.14 12.06 -7.18
N TYR A 120 1.82 12.27 -7.25
CA TYR A 120 0.92 11.30 -7.86
C TYR A 120 1.31 11.01 -9.31
N HIS A 121 1.10 9.77 -9.73
CA HIS A 121 1.15 9.43 -11.14
C HIS A 121 0.12 10.29 -11.91
N PRO A 122 0.45 10.91 -13.05
CA PRO A 122 -0.47 11.85 -13.73
C PRO A 122 -1.85 11.25 -14.03
N LYS A 123 -1.90 9.95 -14.37
CA LYS A 123 -3.16 9.25 -14.63
C LYS A 123 -3.95 8.95 -13.36
N SER A 124 -3.32 8.81 -12.20
CA SER A 124 -4.02 8.45 -10.96
C SER A 124 -4.81 9.61 -10.37
N ILE A 125 -4.38 10.86 -10.60
CA ILE A 125 -4.95 12.07 -9.97
C ILE A 125 -6.47 12.14 -10.13
N LYS A 126 -7.00 11.93 -11.35
CA LYS A 126 -8.44 11.93 -11.63
C LYS A 126 -9.15 10.90 -10.74
N TYR A 127 -8.64 9.67 -10.68
CA TYR A 127 -9.29 8.57 -9.98
C TYR A 127 -9.17 8.67 -8.46
N VAL A 128 -8.05 9.19 -7.95
CA VAL A 128 -7.88 9.49 -6.52
C VAL A 128 -8.91 10.54 -6.11
N ASN A 129 -9.05 11.62 -6.88
CA ASN A 129 -10.06 12.65 -6.59
C ASN A 129 -11.48 12.09 -6.68
N THR A 130 -11.78 11.28 -7.70
CA THR A 130 -13.07 10.58 -7.82
C THR A 130 -13.34 9.74 -6.58
N TYR A 131 -12.42 8.86 -6.21
CA TYR A 131 -12.54 7.97 -5.05
C TYR A 131 -12.79 8.76 -3.77
N LEU A 132 -11.99 9.78 -3.50
CA LEU A 132 -12.13 10.63 -2.31
C LEU A 132 -13.45 11.41 -2.26
N SER A 133 -14.04 11.72 -3.41
CA SER A 133 -15.31 12.47 -3.47
C SER A 133 -16.55 11.61 -3.19
N ILE A 134 -16.46 10.29 -3.37
CA ILE A 134 -17.61 9.37 -3.28
C ILE A 134 -17.46 8.29 -2.21
N SER A 135 -16.23 7.91 -1.86
CA SER A 135 -16.00 6.75 -1.00
C SER A 135 -16.26 7.08 0.46
N LYS A 136 -17.00 6.20 1.13
CA LYS A 136 -17.17 6.21 2.59
C LYS A 136 -15.96 5.64 3.33
N ASN A 137 -15.05 4.99 2.60
CA ASN A 137 -13.86 4.30 3.13
C ASN A 137 -12.59 5.15 3.09
N ALA A 138 -12.67 6.45 2.78
CA ALA A 138 -11.51 7.36 2.73
C ALA A 138 -10.74 7.53 4.06
N ASN A 139 -11.18 6.86 5.15
CA ASN A 139 -10.51 6.84 6.45
C ASN A 139 -10.46 5.42 7.03
N LEU A 140 -10.39 4.39 6.18
CA LEU A 140 -10.40 3.00 6.58
C LEU A 140 -9.21 2.68 7.51
N LEU A 141 -8.02 3.18 7.20
CA LEU A 141 -6.84 2.89 8.02
C LEU A 141 -6.99 3.39 9.46
N LYS A 142 -7.71 4.49 9.66
CA LYS A 142 -8.01 5.03 11.00
C LYS A 142 -8.81 4.04 11.85
N SER A 143 -9.75 3.30 11.25
CA SER A 143 -10.56 2.31 12.00
C SER A 143 -9.79 1.01 12.27
N LEU A 144 -8.73 0.73 11.52
CA LEU A 144 -7.90 -0.47 11.63
C LEU A 144 -6.66 -0.30 12.50
N ILE A 145 -6.36 0.92 12.98
CA ILE A 145 -5.09 1.24 13.64
C ILE A 145 -4.78 0.36 14.86
N ASP A 146 -5.76 0.11 15.74
CA ASP A 146 -5.55 -0.68 16.95
C ASP A 146 -5.27 -2.15 16.64
N SER A 147 -6.05 -2.72 15.72
CA SER A 147 -5.85 -4.09 15.21
C SER A 147 -4.48 -4.24 14.55
N PHE A 148 -4.09 -3.26 13.75
CA PHE A 148 -2.78 -3.22 13.08
C PHE A 148 -1.63 -3.16 14.08
N ILE A 149 -1.72 -2.32 15.12
CA ILE A 149 -0.72 -2.23 16.19
C ILE A 149 -0.63 -3.55 16.96
N SER A 150 -1.77 -4.19 17.26
CA SER A 150 -1.79 -5.49 17.95
C SER A 150 -1.07 -6.56 17.12
N MET A 151 -1.44 -6.67 15.84
CA MET A 151 -0.79 -7.60 14.89
C MET A 151 0.72 -7.37 14.84
N ALA A 152 1.17 -6.12 14.71
CA ALA A 152 2.59 -5.78 14.65
C ALA A 152 3.35 -6.16 15.92
N LYS A 153 2.73 -6.00 17.11
CA LYS A 153 3.32 -6.45 18.38
C LYS A 153 3.49 -7.96 18.41
N ASP A 154 2.50 -8.72 17.98
CA ASP A 154 2.56 -10.18 18.00
C ASP A 154 3.62 -10.74 17.05
N ILE A 155 3.72 -10.17 15.84
CA ILE A 155 4.78 -10.51 14.87
C ILE A 155 6.18 -10.21 15.42
N SER A 156 6.34 -9.07 16.11
CA SER A 156 7.63 -8.71 16.70
C SER A 156 8.04 -9.65 17.86
N ARG A 157 7.06 -10.25 18.55
CA ARG A 157 7.29 -11.19 19.65
C ARG A 157 7.65 -12.57 19.15
N SER A 158 6.92 -13.10 18.17
CA SER A 158 7.18 -14.44 17.61
C SER A 158 8.59 -14.54 17.03
N ARG A 159 9.04 -13.52 16.29
CA ARG A 159 10.40 -13.50 15.71
C ARG A 159 11.54 -13.38 16.70
N LYS A 160 11.31 -12.88 17.92
CA LYS A 160 12.34 -12.87 18.98
C LYS A 160 12.57 -14.27 19.56
N ILE A 161 11.60 -15.17 19.45
CA ILE A 161 11.71 -16.53 20.00
C ILE A 161 12.62 -17.38 19.10
N ASP A 162 12.56 -17.19 17.78
CA ASP A 162 13.35 -17.95 16.81
C ASP A 162 14.85 -17.57 16.76
N SER A 163 15.24 -16.42 17.32
CA SER A 163 16.63 -15.94 17.36
C SER A 163 17.47 -16.46 18.54
N TYR A 164 16.90 -17.34 19.38
CA TYR A 164 17.59 -17.99 20.51
C TYR A 164 17.73 -19.52 20.35
N GLY A 165 17.50 -20.05 19.14
CA GLY A 165 17.68 -21.46 18.80
C GLY A 165 19.03 -21.78 18.17
#